data_AF-A0A6U5AR90-F1
#
_entry.id   AF-A0A6U5AR90-F1
#
_cell.length_a   1.000
_cell.length_b   1.000
_cell.length_c   1.000
_cell.angle_alpha   90.00
_cell.angle_beta   90.00
_cell.angle_gamma   90.00
#
_symmetry.space_group_name_H-M   'P 1'
#
loop_
_entity.id
_entity.type
_entity.pdbx_description
1 polymer ?
#
loop_
_entity_poly.entity_id
_entity_poly.type
_entity_poly.pdbx_seq_one_letter_code
_entity_poly.pdbx_strand_id
1 'polypeptide(L)'
;MATEEAAHAEKIVGELRGDIIKFYELSKGSIEAIGLLFSEMAKQPLPPQVICQILGLDEETVKAAFEAGNPPVATQEQLIDAVQKSVDLEDTVDMYKPIFSRHIKRFQNAEEVMRELGPQMTEFHKKVGGNVDSIAAFFLDLAPEASRAQGMPPGMINALLRIDPSAKTCQAEDFLGCFERNLDLSDTVAVIRPVLDRHSK
;
A
#
# COMPACT_ATOMS: atom_id res chain seq x y z
N MET A 1 32.49 7.65 -17.27
CA MET A 1 31.81 7.26 -16.02
C MET A 1 30.29 7.31 -16.19
N ALA A 2 29.67 8.46 -16.52
CA ALA A 2 28.21 8.54 -16.72
C ALA A 2 27.60 7.54 -17.75
N THR A 3 28.39 7.08 -18.72
CA THR A 3 27.95 6.12 -19.75
C THR A 3 27.91 4.67 -19.27
N GLU A 4 28.72 4.32 -18.27
CA GLU A 4 28.82 2.95 -17.76
C GLU A 4 27.72 2.67 -16.73
N GLU A 5 27.47 3.64 -15.86
CA GLU A 5 26.37 3.66 -14.89
C GLU A 5 25.00 3.62 -15.59
N ALA A 6 24.81 4.45 -16.63
CA ALA A 6 23.58 4.42 -17.41
C ALA A 6 23.34 3.08 -18.10
N ALA A 7 24.39 2.44 -18.65
CA ALA A 7 24.28 1.14 -19.29
C ALA A 7 24.01 0.01 -18.29
N HIS A 8 24.59 0.09 -17.08
CA HIS A 8 24.31 -0.85 -15.99
C HIS A 8 22.87 -0.75 -15.51
N ALA A 9 22.40 0.47 -15.26
CA ALA A 9 21.01 0.74 -14.88
C ALA A 9 20.02 0.25 -15.95
N GLU A 10 20.29 0.52 -17.23
CA GLU A 10 19.46 0.05 -18.34
C GLU A 10 19.39 -1.48 -18.40
N LYS A 11 20.50 -2.17 -18.16
CA LYS A 11 20.52 -3.64 -18.10
C LYS A 11 19.67 -4.16 -16.94
N ILE A 12 19.84 -3.64 -15.73
CA ILE A 12 19.07 -4.06 -14.55
C ILE A 12 17.57 -3.83 -14.76
N VAL A 13 17.20 -2.64 -15.22
CA VAL A 13 15.80 -2.30 -15.51
C VAL A 13 15.24 -3.16 -16.63
N GLY A 14 16.03 -3.47 -17.65
CA GLY A 14 15.66 -4.39 -18.72
C GLY A 14 15.28 -5.77 -18.19
N GLU A 15 16.07 -6.32 -17.26
CA GLU A 15 15.79 -7.62 -16.62
C GLU A 15 14.60 -7.58 -15.65
N LEU A 16 14.38 -6.44 -14.98
CA LEU A 16 13.26 -6.24 -14.04
C LEU A 16 11.96 -5.76 -14.71
N ARG A 17 11.98 -5.45 -16.02
CA ARG A 17 10.88 -4.74 -16.69
C ARG A 17 9.52 -5.42 -16.49
N GLY A 18 9.48 -6.74 -16.56
CA GLY A 18 8.25 -7.51 -16.32
C GLY A 18 7.71 -7.32 -14.90
N ASP A 19 8.58 -7.33 -13.89
CA ASP A 19 8.22 -7.13 -12.49
C ASP A 19 7.77 -5.69 -12.23
N ILE A 20 8.43 -4.69 -12.84
CA ILE A 20 8.06 -3.27 -12.74
C ILE A 20 6.66 -3.05 -13.33
N ILE A 21 6.39 -3.57 -14.54
CA ILE A 21 5.07 -3.47 -15.18
C ILE A 21 4.02 -4.18 -14.32
N LYS A 22 4.31 -5.38 -13.83
CA LYS A 22 3.35 -6.13 -13.01
C LYS A 22 3.02 -5.42 -11.71
N PHE A 23 4.03 -4.86 -11.04
CA PHE A 23 3.82 -4.02 -9.87
C PHE A 23 2.98 -2.79 -10.21
N TYR A 24 3.24 -2.13 -11.34
CA TYR A 24 2.46 -0.97 -11.79
C TYR A 24 0.99 -1.31 -11.99
N GLU A 25 0.68 -2.39 -12.71
CA GLU A 25 -0.70 -2.85 -12.96
C GLU A 25 -1.48 -3.07 -11.66
N LEU A 26 -0.84 -3.72 -10.68
CA LEU A 26 -1.46 -4.05 -9.40
C LEU A 26 -1.62 -2.83 -8.49
N SER A 27 -0.58 -1.98 -8.42
CA SER A 27 -0.60 -0.77 -7.60
C SER A 27 -1.39 0.39 -8.22
N LYS A 28 -1.69 0.31 -9.52
CA LYS A 28 -2.36 1.36 -10.31
C LYS A 28 -1.65 2.72 -10.19
N GLY A 29 -0.33 2.72 -10.08
CA GLY A 29 0.48 3.93 -9.93
C GLY A 29 0.34 4.64 -8.58
N SER A 30 -0.19 3.97 -7.54
CA SER A 30 -0.34 4.55 -6.20
C SER A 30 1.00 5.01 -5.63
N ILE A 31 1.07 6.29 -5.25
CA ILE A 31 2.28 6.90 -4.67
C ILE A 31 2.66 6.26 -3.34
N GLU A 32 1.68 5.83 -2.54
CA GLU A 32 1.94 5.11 -1.30
C GLU A 32 2.54 3.73 -1.59
N ALA A 33 1.98 2.98 -2.54
CA ALA A 33 2.50 1.68 -2.93
C ALA A 33 3.95 1.80 -3.43
N ILE A 34 4.18 2.76 -4.32
CA ILE A 34 5.51 3.08 -4.86
C ILE A 34 6.44 3.54 -3.73
N GLY A 35 5.95 4.36 -2.80
CA GLY A 35 6.73 4.83 -1.66
C GLY A 35 7.19 3.71 -0.75
N LEU A 36 6.34 2.70 -0.50
CA LEU A 36 6.74 1.51 0.25
C LEU A 36 7.80 0.71 -0.50
N LEU A 37 7.65 0.55 -1.83
CA LEU A 37 8.63 -0.13 -2.67
C LEU A 37 10.02 0.53 -2.57
N PHE A 38 10.09 1.84 -2.81
CA PHE A 38 11.36 2.58 -2.74
C PHE A 38 11.92 2.67 -1.31
N SER A 39 11.06 2.68 -0.29
CA SER A 39 11.51 2.61 1.10
C SER A 39 12.17 1.27 1.43
N GLU A 40 11.65 0.15 0.91
CA GLU A 40 12.28 -1.16 1.07
C GLU A 40 13.62 -1.23 0.30
N MET A 41 13.67 -0.69 -0.93
CA MET A 41 14.91 -0.59 -1.71
C MET A 41 15.98 0.26 -0.98
N ALA A 42 15.58 1.42 -0.44
CA ALA A 42 16.46 2.30 0.31
C ALA A 42 16.75 1.81 1.75
N LYS A 43 16.07 0.74 2.21
CA LYS A 43 16.12 0.20 3.57
C LYS A 43 15.80 1.23 4.66
N GLN A 44 15.07 2.28 4.31
CA GLN A 44 14.64 3.34 5.22
C GLN A 44 13.34 3.96 4.72
N PRO A 45 12.45 4.42 5.63
CA PRO A 45 11.23 5.11 5.23
C PRO A 45 11.54 6.38 4.43
N LEU A 46 10.96 6.50 3.24
CA LEU A 46 11.07 7.70 2.42
C LEU A 46 9.82 8.57 2.57
N PRO A 47 9.96 9.88 2.82
CA PRO A 47 8.83 10.80 2.86
C PRO A 47 8.10 10.87 1.51
N PRO A 48 6.77 11.08 1.47
CA PRO A 48 6.00 11.19 0.23
C PRO A 48 6.54 12.23 -0.76
N GLN A 49 7.10 13.33 -0.25
CA GLN A 49 7.69 14.40 -1.07
C GLN A 49 8.90 13.89 -1.85
N VAL A 50 9.75 13.08 -1.22
CA VAL A 50 10.93 12.47 -1.85
C VAL A 50 10.49 11.50 -2.94
N ILE A 51 9.45 10.71 -2.70
CA ILE A 51 8.89 9.80 -3.72
C ILE A 51 8.36 10.56 -4.93
N CYS A 52 7.65 11.67 -4.71
CA CYS A 52 7.15 12.51 -5.79
C CYS A 52 8.31 13.11 -6.63
N GLN A 53 9.38 13.55 -5.97
CA GLN A 53 10.58 14.05 -6.64
C GLN A 53 11.27 12.96 -7.47
N ILE A 54 11.43 11.75 -6.92
CA ILE A 54 12.00 10.59 -7.64
C ILE A 54 11.19 10.28 -8.91
N LEU A 55 9.87 10.35 -8.81
CA LEU A 55 8.94 10.14 -9.93
C LEU A 55 8.86 11.34 -10.91
N GLY A 56 9.57 12.44 -10.63
CA GLY A 56 9.55 13.65 -11.44
C GLY A 56 8.18 14.34 -11.46
N LEU A 57 7.41 14.23 -10.38
CA LEU A 57 6.15 14.94 -10.23
C LEU A 57 6.38 16.39 -9.83
N ASP A 58 5.60 17.29 -10.40
CA ASP A 58 5.64 18.72 -10.09
C ASP A 58 5.18 19.00 -8.65
N GLU A 59 6.00 19.71 -7.87
CA GLU A 59 5.76 19.91 -6.43
C GLU A 59 4.48 20.71 -6.15
N GLU A 60 4.17 21.72 -6.97
CA GLU A 60 2.96 22.54 -6.81
C GLU A 60 1.70 21.71 -7.08
N THR A 61 1.73 20.90 -8.15
CA THR A 61 0.65 19.99 -8.53
C THR A 61 0.44 18.90 -7.47
N VAL A 62 1.53 18.32 -6.95
CA VAL A 62 1.49 17.31 -5.89
C VAL A 62 0.87 17.90 -4.63
N LYS A 63 1.30 19.09 -4.21
CA LYS A 63 0.78 19.75 -3.02
C LYS A 63 -0.73 20.02 -3.15
N ALA A 64 -1.16 20.59 -4.27
CA ALA A 64 -2.57 20.86 -4.52
C ALA A 64 -3.42 19.58 -4.55
N ALA A 65 -2.88 18.50 -5.13
CA ALA A 65 -3.53 17.20 -5.20
C ALA A 65 -3.75 16.57 -3.80
N PHE A 66 -2.74 16.64 -2.94
CA PHE A 66 -2.86 16.19 -1.55
C PHE A 66 -3.83 17.06 -0.73
N GLU A 67 -3.80 18.38 -0.90
CA GLU A 67 -4.74 19.30 -0.24
C GLU A 67 -6.20 19.06 -0.68
N ALA A 68 -6.40 18.66 -1.94
CA ALA A 68 -7.70 18.28 -2.48
C ALA A 68 -8.13 16.85 -2.12
N GLY A 69 -7.31 16.09 -1.38
CA GLY A 69 -7.60 14.70 -1.01
C GLY A 69 -7.51 13.69 -2.17
N ASN A 70 -6.95 14.10 -3.31
CA ASN A 70 -6.80 13.28 -4.51
C ASN A 70 -5.30 13.10 -4.79
N PRO A 71 -4.60 12.19 -4.10
CA PRO A 71 -3.17 12.01 -4.30
C PRO A 71 -2.87 11.70 -5.77
N PRO A 72 -1.75 12.24 -6.31
CA PRO A 72 -1.40 12.01 -7.70
C PRO A 72 -1.15 10.51 -7.94
N VAL A 73 -1.24 10.11 -9.20
CA VAL A 73 -0.97 8.74 -9.64
C VAL A 73 0.20 8.80 -10.61
N ALA A 74 1.19 7.94 -10.39
CA ALA A 74 2.32 7.83 -11.30
C ALA A 74 1.92 7.10 -12.59
N THR A 75 2.56 7.46 -13.69
CA THR A 75 2.53 6.67 -14.93
C THR A 75 3.50 5.50 -14.85
N GLN A 76 3.34 4.52 -15.73
CA GLN A 76 4.25 3.38 -15.81
C GLN A 76 5.67 3.84 -16.18
N GLU A 77 5.77 4.80 -17.11
CA GLU A 77 7.01 5.39 -17.57
C GLU A 77 7.74 6.09 -16.42
N GLN A 78 7.02 6.87 -15.61
CA GLN A 78 7.61 7.51 -14.41
C GLN A 78 8.16 6.49 -13.42
N LEU A 79 7.47 5.35 -13.22
CA LEU A 79 7.98 4.29 -12.35
C LEU A 79 9.25 3.64 -12.94
N ILE A 80 9.26 3.33 -14.24
CA ILE A 80 10.43 2.75 -14.91
C ILE A 80 11.63 3.70 -14.78
N ASP A 81 11.44 4.98 -15.09
CA ASP A 81 12.47 6.01 -14.99
C ASP A 81 12.98 6.17 -13.55
N ALA A 82 12.07 6.14 -12.58
CA ALA A 82 12.41 6.23 -11.16
C ALA A 82 13.27 5.04 -10.71
N VAL A 83 12.91 3.82 -11.12
CA VAL A 83 13.71 2.62 -10.81
C VAL A 83 15.08 2.75 -11.46
N GLN A 84 15.15 3.16 -12.73
CA GLN A 84 16.42 3.35 -13.44
C GLN A 84 17.34 4.35 -12.73
N LYS A 85 16.81 5.47 -12.23
CA LYS A 85 17.57 6.49 -11.48
C LYS A 85 18.02 6.03 -10.10
N SER A 86 17.42 4.96 -9.57
CA SER A 86 17.75 4.41 -8.24
C SER A 86 18.77 3.28 -8.27
N VAL A 87 19.26 2.91 -9.46
CA VAL A 87 20.29 1.87 -9.62
C VAL A 87 21.67 2.48 -9.50
N ASP A 88 22.42 2.04 -8.49
CA ASP A 88 23.83 2.33 -8.33
C ASP A 88 24.69 1.28 -9.07
N LEU A 89 25.96 1.61 -9.35
CA LEU A 89 26.91 0.72 -10.04
C LEU A 89 27.12 -0.63 -9.34
N GLU A 90 26.96 -0.68 -8.02
CA GLU A 90 27.15 -1.89 -7.21
C GLU A 90 25.90 -2.78 -7.16
N ASP A 91 24.76 -2.25 -7.61
CA ASP A 91 23.50 -2.98 -7.51
C ASP A 91 23.43 -4.12 -8.51
N THR A 92 22.58 -5.10 -8.18
CA THR A 92 22.33 -6.28 -9.03
C THR A 92 20.84 -6.55 -9.10
N VAL A 93 20.41 -7.26 -10.14
CA VAL A 93 19.01 -7.68 -10.31
C VAL A 93 18.51 -8.46 -9.09
N ASP A 94 19.36 -9.30 -8.50
CA ASP A 94 19.03 -10.13 -7.34
C ASP A 94 18.75 -9.30 -6.06
N MET A 95 19.15 -8.03 -6.01
CA MET A 95 18.82 -7.14 -4.90
C MET A 95 17.39 -6.60 -5.00
N TYR A 96 16.90 -6.31 -6.20
CA TYR A 96 15.58 -5.73 -6.42
C TYR A 96 14.48 -6.77 -6.62
N LYS A 97 14.80 -7.89 -7.29
CA LYS A 97 13.82 -8.91 -7.65
C LYS A 97 13.05 -9.47 -6.45
N PRO A 98 13.68 -9.76 -5.28
CA PRO A 98 12.94 -10.20 -4.09
C PRO A 98 11.98 -9.13 -3.57
N ILE A 99 12.35 -7.84 -3.67
CA ILE A 99 11.54 -6.71 -3.21
C ILE A 99 10.28 -6.60 -4.08
N PHE A 100 10.45 -6.53 -5.42
CA PHE A 100 9.31 -6.54 -6.34
C PHE A 100 8.42 -7.76 -6.14
N SER A 101 9.01 -8.96 -6.05
CA SER A 101 8.27 -10.19 -5.84
C SER A 101 7.42 -10.15 -4.57
N ARG A 102 7.95 -9.61 -3.47
CA ARG A 102 7.22 -9.47 -2.20
C ARG A 102 6.01 -8.54 -2.36
N HIS A 103 6.21 -7.37 -2.96
CA HIS A 103 5.12 -6.41 -3.17
C HIS A 103 4.06 -6.91 -4.15
N ILE A 104 4.46 -7.57 -5.24
CA ILE A 104 3.54 -8.18 -6.20
C ILE A 104 2.68 -9.25 -5.51
N LYS A 105 3.32 -10.15 -4.75
CA LYS A 105 2.59 -11.18 -4.00
C LYS A 105 1.64 -10.59 -2.97
N ARG A 106 2.03 -9.48 -2.31
CA ARG A 106 1.16 -8.76 -1.37
C ARG A 106 -0.12 -8.30 -2.05
N PHE A 107 -0.01 -7.65 -3.20
CA PHE A 107 -1.19 -7.19 -3.95
C PHE A 107 -2.05 -8.37 -4.44
N GLN A 108 -1.43 -9.43 -4.93
CA GLN A 108 -2.16 -10.63 -5.35
C GLN A 108 -2.92 -11.28 -4.18
N ASN A 109 -2.31 -11.34 -3.00
CA ASN A 109 -3.00 -11.82 -1.80
C ASN A 109 -4.16 -10.90 -1.41
N ALA A 110 -3.95 -9.58 -1.44
CA ALA A 110 -4.99 -8.61 -1.16
C ALA A 110 -6.18 -8.76 -2.14
N GLU A 111 -5.93 -8.90 -3.45
CA GLU A 111 -6.97 -9.15 -4.45
C GLU A 111 -7.74 -10.46 -4.17
N GLU A 112 -7.05 -11.53 -3.80
CA GLU A 112 -7.66 -12.82 -3.48
C GLU A 112 -8.56 -12.72 -2.24
N VAL A 113 -8.04 -12.17 -1.15
CA VAL A 113 -8.78 -11.97 0.10
C VAL A 113 -9.99 -11.07 -0.11
N MET A 114 -9.82 -9.95 -0.82
CA MET A 114 -10.91 -9.00 -1.05
C MET A 114 -11.97 -9.54 -2.01
N ARG A 115 -11.59 -10.36 -2.99
CA ARG A 115 -12.55 -11.07 -3.83
C ARG A 115 -13.44 -12.01 -3.02
N GLU A 116 -12.88 -12.69 -2.03
CA GLU A 116 -13.62 -13.68 -1.24
C GLU A 116 -14.39 -13.07 -0.06
N LEU A 117 -13.77 -12.13 0.66
CA LEU A 117 -14.33 -11.54 1.88
C LEU A 117 -14.98 -10.18 1.68
N GLY A 118 -14.70 -9.47 0.58
CA GLY A 118 -15.24 -8.14 0.29
C GLY A 118 -16.76 -8.03 0.43
N PRO A 119 -17.56 -8.98 -0.09
CA PRO A 119 -19.02 -8.96 0.11
C PRO A 119 -19.42 -9.05 1.59
N GLN A 120 -18.80 -9.94 2.36
CA GLN A 120 -19.09 -10.10 3.79
C GLN A 120 -18.60 -8.91 4.63
N MET A 121 -17.47 -8.33 4.25
CA MET A 121 -16.94 -7.10 4.85
C MET A 121 -17.91 -5.92 4.60
N THR A 122 -18.50 -5.86 3.41
CA THR A 122 -19.54 -4.87 3.08
C THR A 122 -20.80 -5.08 3.92
N GLU A 123 -21.24 -6.33 4.09
CA GLU A 123 -22.38 -6.66 4.95
C GLU A 123 -22.12 -6.30 6.42
N PHE A 124 -20.94 -6.64 6.93
CA PHE A 124 -20.49 -6.24 8.27
C PHE A 124 -20.54 -4.72 8.44
N HIS A 125 -19.91 -3.97 7.53
CA HIS A 125 -19.90 -2.49 7.56
C HIS A 125 -21.33 -1.92 7.61
N LYS A 126 -22.22 -2.43 6.74
CA LYS A 126 -23.63 -2.04 6.71
C LYS A 126 -24.34 -2.34 8.02
N LYS A 127 -24.07 -3.50 8.65
CA LYS A 127 -24.68 -3.91 9.92
C LYS A 127 -24.30 -2.97 11.06
N VAL A 128 -23.03 -2.57 11.12
CA VAL A 128 -22.53 -1.64 12.14
C VAL A 128 -22.75 -0.17 11.77
N GLY A 129 -23.36 0.11 10.62
CA GLY A 129 -23.63 1.47 10.14
C GLY A 129 -22.34 2.30 9.94
N GLY A 130 -21.23 1.65 9.60
CA GLY A 130 -19.92 2.28 9.51
C GLY A 130 -19.35 2.80 10.83
N ASN A 131 -19.89 2.41 11.98
CA ASN A 131 -19.45 2.88 13.29
C ASN A 131 -17.96 2.61 13.53
N VAL A 132 -17.20 3.67 13.78
CA VAL A 132 -15.73 3.62 13.89
C VAL A 132 -15.28 2.77 15.08
N ASP A 133 -15.99 2.81 16.22
CA ASP A 133 -15.63 2.00 17.39
C ASP A 133 -15.81 0.50 17.15
N SER A 134 -16.87 0.11 16.45
CA SER A 134 -17.14 -1.28 16.06
C SER A 134 -16.10 -1.78 15.07
N ILE A 135 -15.73 -0.95 14.10
CA ILE A 135 -14.66 -1.24 13.14
C ILE A 135 -13.31 -1.35 13.87
N ALA A 136 -13.02 -0.45 14.82
CA ALA A 136 -11.81 -0.53 15.63
C ALA A 136 -11.75 -1.84 16.44
N ALA A 137 -12.85 -2.29 17.04
CA ALA A 137 -12.90 -3.57 17.72
C ALA A 137 -12.58 -4.76 16.79
N PHE A 138 -13.10 -4.72 15.55
CA PHE A 138 -12.79 -5.71 14.53
C PHE A 138 -11.29 -5.74 14.15
N PHE A 139 -10.70 -4.57 13.86
CA PHE A 139 -9.27 -4.46 13.56
C PHE A 139 -8.39 -4.88 14.75
N LEU A 140 -8.80 -4.58 15.99
CA LEU A 140 -8.07 -5.00 17.17
C LEU A 140 -8.04 -6.53 17.26
N ASP A 141 -9.15 -7.20 16.99
CA ASP A 141 -9.21 -8.66 16.99
C ASP A 141 -8.38 -9.35 15.90
N LEU A 142 -8.06 -8.64 14.81
CA LEU A 142 -7.12 -9.08 13.77
C LEU A 142 -5.66 -8.84 14.17
N ALA A 143 -5.40 -7.91 15.08
CA ALA A 143 -4.04 -7.57 15.46
C ALA A 143 -3.34 -8.70 16.24
N PRO A 144 -1.99 -8.76 16.19
CA PRO A 144 -1.21 -9.66 17.02
C PRO A 144 -1.56 -9.53 18.51
N GLU A 145 -1.43 -10.61 19.27
CA GLU A 145 -1.84 -10.67 20.68
C GLU A 145 -1.20 -9.57 21.55
N ALA A 146 0.07 -9.25 21.30
CA ALA A 146 0.77 -8.17 21.99
C ALA A 146 0.11 -6.79 21.78
N SER A 147 -0.42 -6.53 20.58
CA SER A 147 -1.12 -5.30 20.23
C SER A 147 -2.55 -5.27 20.78
N ARG A 148 -3.21 -6.43 20.87
CA ARG A 148 -4.57 -6.56 21.45
C ARG A 148 -4.64 -6.07 22.89
N ALA A 149 -3.65 -6.41 23.71
CA ALA A 149 -3.60 -6.02 25.11
C ALA A 149 -3.46 -4.50 25.34
N GLN A 150 -2.87 -3.79 24.38
CA GLN A 150 -2.65 -2.34 24.47
C GLN A 150 -3.82 -1.51 23.95
N GLY A 151 -4.70 -2.13 23.14
CA GLY A 151 -5.76 -1.41 22.44
C GLY A 151 -5.23 -0.54 21.30
N MET A 152 -6.13 0.14 20.60
CA MET A 152 -5.74 1.14 19.60
C MET A 152 -5.56 2.52 20.24
N PRO A 153 -4.46 3.22 19.94
CA PRO A 153 -4.29 4.63 20.27
C PRO A 153 -5.44 5.50 19.70
N PRO A 154 -5.82 6.58 20.42
CA PRO A 154 -6.80 7.54 19.91
C PRO A 154 -6.44 8.06 18.52
N GLY A 155 -7.41 8.04 17.59
CA GLY A 155 -7.24 8.51 16.22
C GLY A 155 -6.55 7.53 15.27
N MET A 156 -5.99 6.41 15.74
CA MET A 156 -5.33 5.42 14.88
C MET A 156 -6.30 4.83 13.84
N ILE A 157 -7.51 4.46 14.26
CA ILE A 157 -8.49 3.90 13.33
C ILE A 157 -8.93 4.91 12.27
N ASN A 158 -9.13 6.18 12.65
CA ASN A 158 -9.46 7.25 11.72
C ASN A 158 -8.34 7.45 10.69
N ALA A 159 -7.08 7.38 11.13
CA ALA A 159 -5.91 7.47 10.24
C ALA A 159 -5.82 6.28 9.27
N LEU A 160 -6.05 5.05 9.73
CA LEU A 160 -6.07 3.85 8.88
C LEU A 160 -7.17 3.92 7.81
N LEU A 161 -8.38 4.33 8.23
CA LEU A 161 -9.53 4.52 7.36
C LEU A 161 -9.42 5.76 6.47
N ARG A 162 -8.50 6.68 6.77
CA ARG A 162 -8.32 7.98 6.09
C ARG A 162 -9.55 8.89 6.15
N ILE A 163 -10.21 8.90 7.29
CA ILE A 163 -11.36 9.76 7.58
C ILE A 163 -10.96 10.89 8.52
N ASP A 164 -11.84 11.89 8.65
CA ASP A 164 -11.65 13.00 9.59
C ASP A 164 -11.36 12.47 11.02
N PRO A 165 -10.40 13.05 11.76
CA PRO A 165 -10.05 12.60 13.11
C PRO A 165 -11.20 12.61 14.12
N SER A 166 -12.23 13.43 13.89
CA SER A 166 -13.43 13.52 14.73
C SER A 166 -14.59 12.63 14.24
N ALA A 167 -14.47 12.04 13.04
CA ALA A 167 -15.52 11.20 12.46
C ALA A 167 -15.82 9.98 13.34
N LYS A 168 -17.12 9.70 13.48
CA LYS A 168 -17.66 8.55 14.22
C LYS A 168 -18.17 7.43 13.33
N THR A 169 -18.23 7.69 12.03
CA THR A 169 -18.64 6.75 11.00
C THR A 169 -17.74 6.88 9.78
N CYS A 170 -17.53 5.79 9.05
CA CYS A 170 -16.87 5.79 7.74
C CYS A 170 -17.78 5.24 6.64
N GLN A 171 -17.44 5.51 5.38
CA GLN A 171 -18.09 4.88 4.23
C GLN A 171 -17.54 3.47 3.99
N ALA A 172 -18.25 2.66 3.20
CA ALA A 172 -17.83 1.30 2.91
C ALA A 172 -16.50 1.29 2.12
N GLU A 173 -16.31 2.28 1.25
CA GLU A 173 -15.12 2.47 0.44
C GLU A 173 -13.88 2.76 1.31
N ASP A 174 -14.04 3.54 2.39
CA ASP A 174 -12.95 3.82 3.35
C ASP A 174 -12.50 2.52 4.04
N PHE A 175 -13.47 1.72 4.47
CA PHE A 175 -13.26 0.45 5.17
C PHE A 175 -12.61 -0.61 4.26
N LEU A 176 -13.20 -0.87 3.10
CA LEU A 176 -12.68 -1.85 2.14
C LEU A 176 -11.30 -1.41 1.60
N GLY A 177 -11.16 -0.13 1.26
CA GLY A 177 -9.89 0.43 0.82
C GLY A 177 -8.81 0.31 1.89
N CYS A 178 -9.16 0.36 3.18
CA CYS A 178 -8.19 0.12 4.26
C CYS A 178 -7.61 -1.30 4.19
N PHE A 179 -8.42 -2.32 3.88
CA PHE A 179 -7.92 -3.69 3.71
C PHE A 179 -7.06 -3.82 2.45
N GLU A 180 -7.54 -3.33 1.31
CA GLU A 180 -6.78 -3.39 0.05
C GLU A 180 -5.36 -2.81 0.17
N ARG A 181 -5.19 -1.75 0.98
CA ARG A 181 -3.90 -1.08 1.19
C ARG A 181 -2.98 -1.80 2.18
N ASN A 182 -3.55 -2.47 3.18
CA ASN A 182 -2.78 -2.92 4.36
C ASN A 182 -2.64 -4.44 4.50
N LEU A 183 -3.38 -5.23 3.72
CA LEU A 183 -3.24 -6.69 3.72
C LEU A 183 -1.80 -7.09 3.37
N ASP A 184 -1.19 -7.92 4.20
CA ASP A 184 0.10 -8.55 3.95
C ASP A 184 -0.03 -10.03 3.53
N LEU A 185 1.07 -10.77 3.47
CA LEU A 185 1.05 -12.19 3.07
C LEU A 185 0.55 -13.15 4.17
N SER A 186 0.50 -12.70 5.41
CA SER A 186 -0.02 -13.45 6.56
C SER A 186 -1.54 -13.27 6.73
N ASP A 187 -2.08 -12.18 6.20
CA ASP A 187 -3.50 -11.91 6.17
C ASP A 187 -4.21 -12.76 5.12
N THR A 188 -4.69 -13.94 5.54
CA THR A 188 -5.42 -14.85 4.66
C THR A 188 -6.91 -14.88 4.98
N VAL A 189 -7.71 -15.39 4.06
CA VAL A 189 -9.14 -15.66 4.28
C VAL A 189 -9.37 -16.48 5.54
N ALA A 190 -8.55 -17.52 5.76
CA ALA A 190 -8.67 -18.40 6.92
C ALA A 190 -8.40 -17.70 8.25
N VAL A 191 -7.60 -16.62 8.24
CA VAL A 191 -7.30 -15.79 9.42
C VAL A 191 -8.40 -14.76 9.66
N ILE A 192 -8.85 -14.08 8.60
CA ILE A 192 -9.79 -12.94 8.73
C ILE A 192 -11.24 -13.42 8.90
N ARG A 193 -11.67 -14.43 8.16
CA ARG A 193 -13.07 -14.91 8.15
C ARG A 193 -13.61 -15.23 9.54
N PRO A 194 -12.91 -15.98 10.42
CA PRO A 194 -13.43 -16.28 11.75
C PRO A 194 -13.64 -15.03 12.60
N VAL A 195 -12.80 -14.00 12.45
CA VAL A 195 -12.96 -12.73 13.16
C VAL A 195 -14.16 -11.97 12.61
N LEU A 196 -14.28 -11.88 11.29
CA LEU A 196 -15.41 -11.22 10.63
C LEU A 196 -16.75 -11.85 11.04
N ASP A 197 -16.82 -13.18 11.09
CA ASP A 197 -18.01 -13.93 11.52
C ASP A 197 -18.41 -13.66 12.98
N ARG A 198 -17.44 -13.37 13.88
CA ARG A 198 -17.75 -13.00 15.27
C ARG A 198 -18.38 -11.62 15.38
N HIS A 199 -17.86 -10.66 14.61
CA HIS A 199 -18.34 -9.27 14.60
C HIS A 199 -19.61 -9.08 13.77
N SER A 200 -19.94 -10.06 12.92
CA SER A 200 -21.14 -10.05 12.07
C SER A 200 -22.35 -10.79 12.67
N LYS A 201 -22.21 -11.42 13.84
CA LYS A 201 -23.32 -12.01 14.62
C LYS A 201 -24.12 -10.96 15.35
#